data_AF-A0A350I5S3-F1
#
_entry.id   AF-A0A350I5S3-F1
#
_cell.length_a   1.000
_cell.length_b   1.000
_cell.length_c   1.000
_cell.angle_alpha   90.00
_cell.angle_beta   90.00
_cell.angle_gamma   90.00
#
_symmetry.space_group_name_H-M   'P 1'
#
loop_
_entity.id
_entity.type
_entity.pdbx_description
1 polymer ?
#
loop_
_entity_poly.entity_id
_entity_poly.type
_entity_poly.pdbx_seq_one_letter_code
_entity_poly.pdbx_strand_id
1 'polypeptide(L)'
;MQISKYIISIIVLSILIISCSGEVTVPVPKPRMYPRVDFPNREYQAYNSPDCNYSFEYPKYANVIQDKYQFGDQSVNECWFNLEFSNLNASLHCDYTSIDKEKFGSLLQDAFKIVSKHNIKANFREESIIQNEQNVGGLLFSIKGPVATPYQFYLSDTTE
;
A
#
# COMPACT_ATOMS: atom_id res chain seq x y z
N MET A 1 48.01 60.76 -9.23
CA MET A 1 47.07 60.61 -8.09
C MET A 1 47.32 59.25 -7.44
N GLN A 2 48.04 59.20 -6.32
CA GLN A 2 48.16 57.95 -5.56
C GLN A 2 46.87 57.78 -4.74
N ILE A 3 46.02 56.87 -5.17
CA ILE A 3 44.84 56.48 -4.41
C ILE A 3 45.36 55.80 -3.14
N SER A 4 45.05 56.41 -2.00
CA SER A 4 45.48 55.93 -0.68
C SER A 4 44.97 54.51 -0.45
N LYS A 5 45.84 53.60 0.02
CA LYS A 5 45.51 52.18 0.30
C LYS A 5 44.28 52.03 1.21
N TYR A 6 44.04 53.02 2.07
CA TYR A 6 42.88 53.09 2.96
C TYR A 6 41.56 53.26 2.22
N ILE A 7 41.54 54.01 1.10
CA ILE A 7 40.34 54.21 0.28
C ILE A 7 39.93 52.91 -0.40
N ILE A 8 40.90 52.14 -0.92
CA ILE A 8 40.65 50.82 -1.51
C ILE A 8 40.11 49.86 -0.45
N SER A 9 40.68 49.87 0.76
CA SER A 9 40.20 49.04 1.87
C SER A 9 38.76 49.37 2.27
N ILE A 10 38.38 50.65 2.28
CA ILE A 10 37.01 51.09 2.61
C ILE A 10 36.02 50.68 1.52
N ILE A 11 36.42 50.76 0.25
CA ILE A 11 35.59 50.33 -0.89
C ILE A 11 35.36 48.82 -0.85
N VAL A 12 36.41 48.03 -0.62
CA VAL A 12 36.28 46.57 -0.50
C VAL A 12 35.39 46.19 0.69
N LEU A 13 35.54 46.87 1.84
CA LEU A 13 34.70 46.64 3.00
C LEU A 13 33.23 46.99 2.71
N SER A 14 32.97 48.07 1.98
CA SER A 14 31.61 48.46 1.59
C SER A 14 30.94 47.44 0.68
N ILE A 15 31.69 46.86 -0.27
CA ILE A 15 31.19 45.81 -1.18
C ILE A 15 30.86 44.53 -0.41
N LEU A 16 31.67 44.16 0.59
CA LEU A 16 31.43 42.98 1.43
C LEU A 16 30.16 43.13 2.29
N ILE A 17 29.84 44.33 2.77
CA ILE A 17 28.64 44.58 3.58
C ILE A 17 27.36 44.50 2.72
N ILE A 18 27.41 44.95 1.46
CA ILE A 18 26.26 44.90 0.54
C ILE A 18 25.95 43.45 0.10
N SER A 19 26.97 42.61 -0.06
CA SER A 19 26.83 41.18 -0.43
C SER A 19 26.02 40.36 0.60
N CYS A 20 26.02 40.75 1.87
CA CYS A 20 25.34 40.02 2.94
C CYS A 20 23.83 40.34 3.05
N SER A 21 23.32 41.25 2.20
CA SER A 21 21.90 41.65 2.18
C SER A 21 21.05 40.91 1.15
N GLY A 22 21.60 39.89 0.47
CA GLY A 22 20.80 39.03 -0.38
C GLY A 22 19.69 38.39 0.44
N GLU A 23 18.44 38.65 0.10
CA GLU A 23 17.28 37.98 0.69
C GLU A 23 17.60 36.48 0.72
N VAL A 24 17.77 35.94 1.93
CA VAL A 24 17.81 34.51 2.13
C VAL A 24 16.41 34.05 1.82
N THR A 25 16.13 33.80 0.53
CA THR A 25 14.92 33.13 0.10
C THR A 25 15.02 31.73 0.67
N VAL A 26 14.58 31.57 1.92
CA VAL A 26 14.47 30.27 2.58
C VAL A 26 13.71 29.40 1.59
N PRO A 27 14.33 28.38 0.98
CA PRO A 27 13.68 27.63 -0.07
C PRO A 27 12.51 26.91 0.59
N VAL A 28 11.30 27.40 0.33
CA VAL A 28 10.08 26.78 0.82
C VAL A 28 10.05 25.38 0.21
N PRO A 29 10.03 24.31 1.04
CA PRO A 29 10.01 22.96 0.51
C PRO A 29 8.77 22.79 -0.35
N LYS A 30 8.95 22.18 -1.53
CA LYS A 30 7.82 21.87 -2.41
C LYS A 30 6.78 21.07 -1.63
N PRO A 31 5.48 21.30 -1.87
CA PRO A 31 4.43 20.50 -1.24
C PRO A 31 4.66 19.02 -1.54
N ARG A 32 4.28 18.15 -0.60
CA ARG A 32 4.34 16.70 -0.80
C ARG A 32 3.53 16.34 -2.05
N MET A 33 4.20 15.71 -3.01
CA MET A 33 3.59 15.28 -4.26
C MET A 33 3.52 13.76 -4.27
N TYR A 34 2.35 13.23 -4.61
CA TYR A 34 2.15 11.81 -4.83
C TYR A 34 2.34 11.49 -6.31
N PRO A 35 2.74 10.26 -6.67
CA PRO A 35 2.74 9.82 -8.05
C PRO A 35 1.35 10.00 -8.65
N ARG A 36 1.27 10.69 -9.80
CA ARG A 36 0.06 10.67 -10.61
C ARG A 36 -0.04 9.29 -11.25
N VAL A 37 -1.11 8.58 -10.96
CA VAL A 37 -1.42 7.28 -11.59
C VAL A 37 -2.57 7.50 -12.55
N ASP A 38 -2.33 7.29 -13.84
CA ASP A 38 -3.39 7.31 -14.85
C ASP A 38 -4.02 5.91 -14.93
N PHE A 39 -5.25 5.78 -14.42
CA PHE A 39 -5.96 4.50 -14.40
C PHE A 39 -6.64 4.22 -15.76
N PRO A 40 -6.63 2.96 -16.25
CA PRO A 40 -7.41 2.57 -17.41
C PRO A 40 -8.91 2.75 -17.19
N ASN A 41 -9.69 2.66 -18.28
CA ASN A 41 -11.16 2.72 -18.18
C ASN A 41 -11.69 1.60 -17.26
N ARG A 42 -12.58 1.96 -16.34
CA ARG A 42 -13.16 1.04 -15.35
C ARG A 42 -14.30 0.24 -15.97
N GLU A 43 -13.93 -0.75 -16.77
CA GLU A 43 -14.86 -1.73 -17.30
C GLU A 43 -14.64 -3.06 -16.59
N TYR A 44 -15.72 -3.73 -16.23
CA TYR A 44 -15.68 -4.98 -15.49
C TYR A 44 -16.12 -6.14 -16.37
N GLN A 45 -15.65 -7.33 -16.02
CA GLN A 45 -16.10 -8.60 -16.57
C GLN A 45 -16.24 -9.62 -15.44
N ALA A 46 -17.14 -10.59 -15.63
CA ALA A 46 -17.39 -11.63 -14.65
C ALA A 46 -16.29 -12.70 -14.69
N TYR A 47 -15.81 -13.09 -13.52
CA TYR A 47 -15.02 -14.30 -13.32
C TYR A 47 -15.95 -15.44 -12.92
N ASN A 48 -15.97 -16.49 -13.73
CA ASN A 48 -16.72 -17.72 -13.49
C ASN A 48 -15.84 -18.90 -13.87
N SER A 49 -15.14 -19.50 -12.89
CA SER A 49 -14.41 -20.75 -13.11
C SER A 49 -15.31 -21.93 -12.73
N PRO A 50 -15.46 -22.96 -13.59
CA PRO A 50 -16.28 -24.13 -13.28
C PRO A 50 -15.77 -24.92 -12.06
N ASP A 51 -14.48 -24.80 -11.75
CA ASP A 51 -13.83 -25.56 -10.68
C ASP A 51 -13.92 -24.85 -9.32
N CYS A 52 -14.46 -23.62 -9.29
CA CYS A 52 -14.51 -22.77 -8.09
C CYS A 52 -15.92 -22.32 -7.75
N ASN A 53 -16.32 -22.51 -6.49
CA ASN A 53 -17.66 -22.14 -5.99
C ASN A 53 -17.79 -20.64 -5.65
N TYR A 54 -17.23 -19.75 -6.47
CA TYR A 54 -17.40 -18.31 -6.32
C TYR A 54 -17.39 -17.61 -7.67
N SER A 55 -18.04 -16.46 -7.73
CA SER A 55 -18.01 -15.56 -8.87
C SER A 55 -17.84 -14.13 -8.38
N PHE A 56 -17.13 -13.33 -9.16
CA PHE A 56 -16.91 -11.92 -8.84
C PHE A 56 -16.64 -11.14 -10.12
N GLU A 57 -16.72 -9.82 -10.04
CA GLU A 57 -16.38 -8.94 -11.15
C GLU A 57 -14.96 -8.39 -10.98
N TYR A 58 -14.21 -8.35 -12.07
CA TYR A 58 -12.86 -7.79 -12.09
C TYR A 58 -12.65 -6.90 -13.31
N PRO A 59 -11.68 -5.97 -13.27
CA PRO A 59 -11.48 -5.05 -14.38
C PRO A 59 -10.99 -5.77 -15.64
N LYS A 60 -11.52 -5.41 -16.81
CA LYS A 60 -11.15 -6.00 -18.12
C LYS A 60 -9.67 -5.86 -18.46
N TYR A 61 -8.98 -4.89 -17.87
CA TYR A 61 -7.55 -4.67 -18.07
C TYR A 61 -6.67 -5.52 -17.13
N ALA A 62 -7.26 -6.41 -16.33
CA ALA A 62 -6.53 -7.37 -15.52
C ALA A 62 -6.48 -8.74 -16.22
N ASN A 63 -5.34 -9.40 -16.12
CA ASN A 63 -5.12 -10.73 -16.67
C ASN A 63 -5.18 -11.76 -15.54
N VAL A 64 -6.02 -12.80 -15.70
CA VAL A 64 -6.02 -13.94 -14.79
C VAL A 64 -4.85 -14.85 -15.14
N ILE A 65 -3.92 -15.04 -14.21
CA ILE A 65 -2.79 -15.94 -14.32
C ILE A 65 -2.96 -17.04 -13.28
N GLN A 66 -3.19 -18.27 -13.76
CA GLN A 66 -3.26 -19.44 -12.86
C GLN A 66 -1.95 -19.59 -12.09
N ASP A 67 -2.06 -19.80 -10.77
CA ASP A 67 -0.86 -20.06 -10.00
C ASP A 67 -0.31 -21.46 -10.32
N LYS A 68 0.99 -21.52 -10.61
CA LYS A 68 1.71 -22.74 -10.95
C LYS A 68 2.63 -23.19 -9.81
N TYR A 69 2.51 -22.59 -8.63
CA TYR A 69 3.43 -22.80 -7.52
C TYR A 69 3.31 -24.19 -6.87
N GLN A 70 3.95 -25.20 -7.45
CA GLN A 70 4.00 -26.55 -6.87
C GLN A 70 4.83 -26.55 -5.56
N PHE A 71 4.16 -26.69 -4.42
CA PHE A 71 4.82 -27.03 -3.15
C PHE A 71 4.91 -28.55 -3.02
N GLY A 72 6.03 -29.14 -3.45
CA GLY A 72 6.26 -30.59 -3.38
C GLY A 72 5.42 -31.39 -4.37
N ASP A 73 4.93 -32.56 -3.97
CA ASP A 73 4.22 -33.57 -4.79
C ASP A 73 2.69 -33.34 -4.91
N GLN A 74 2.17 -32.21 -4.43
CA GLN A 74 0.74 -31.91 -4.45
C GLN A 74 0.42 -30.81 -5.46
N SER A 75 -0.63 -31.03 -6.26
CA SER A 75 -1.17 -30.04 -7.17
C SER A 75 -1.67 -28.83 -6.39
N VAL A 76 -1.29 -27.63 -6.85
CA VAL A 76 -1.84 -26.36 -6.42
C VAL A 76 -3.36 -26.41 -6.56
N ASN A 77 -4.06 -25.85 -5.59
CA ASN A 77 -5.50 -25.71 -5.64
C ASN A 77 -5.90 -24.99 -6.95
N GLU A 78 -6.80 -25.60 -7.73
CA GLU A 78 -7.26 -25.09 -9.04
C GLU A 78 -7.90 -23.69 -8.93
N CYS A 79 -8.26 -23.27 -7.71
CA CYS A 79 -8.82 -21.95 -7.43
C CYS A 79 -7.78 -20.90 -7.01
N TRP A 80 -6.48 -21.19 -7.03
CA TRP A 80 -5.43 -20.20 -6.79
C TRP A 80 -4.99 -19.54 -8.08
N PHE A 81 -5.13 -18.22 -8.13
CA PHE A 81 -4.78 -17.43 -9.30
C PHE A 81 -4.33 -16.04 -8.89
N ASN A 82 -3.65 -15.38 -9.81
CA ASN A 82 -3.22 -14.00 -9.65
C ASN A 82 -3.93 -13.14 -10.69
N LEU A 83 -4.36 -11.94 -10.31
CA LEU A 83 -4.76 -10.91 -11.24
C LEU A 83 -3.58 -9.98 -11.49
N GLU A 84 -3.04 -10.02 -12.71
CA GLU A 84 -1.96 -9.15 -13.13
C GLU A 84 -2.52 -7.90 -13.83
N PHE A 85 -2.09 -6.73 -13.37
CA PHE A 85 -2.41 -5.44 -13.94
C PHE A 85 -1.17 -4.88 -14.63
N SER A 86 -0.86 -5.37 -15.83
CA SER A 86 0.39 -5.04 -16.55
C SER A 86 0.58 -3.52 -16.76
N ASN A 87 -0.51 -2.79 -17.02
CA ASN A 87 -0.50 -1.33 -17.18
C ASN A 87 -0.17 -0.56 -15.89
N LEU A 88 -0.37 -1.19 -14.72
CA LEU A 88 -0.15 -0.59 -13.40
C LEU A 88 1.08 -1.18 -12.70
N ASN A 89 1.76 -2.15 -13.32
CA ASN A 89 2.85 -2.93 -12.71
C ASN A 89 2.46 -3.44 -11.31
N ALA A 90 1.25 -3.99 -11.21
CA ALA A 90 0.67 -4.46 -9.95
C ALA A 90 0.10 -5.87 -10.13
N SER A 91 0.13 -6.64 -9.04
CA SER A 91 -0.42 -7.99 -8.99
C SER A 91 -1.29 -8.12 -7.74
N LEU A 92 -2.43 -8.76 -7.89
CA LEU A 92 -3.29 -9.18 -6.79
C LEU A 92 -3.25 -10.70 -6.72
N HIS A 93 -2.81 -11.21 -5.56
CA HIS A 93 -2.71 -12.65 -5.31
C HIS A 93 -4.01 -13.14 -4.68
N CYS A 94 -4.61 -14.19 -5.25
CA CYS A 94 -5.87 -14.75 -4.80
C CYS A 94 -5.71 -16.22 -4.45
N ASP A 95 -5.66 -16.49 -3.16
CA ASP A 95 -5.63 -17.85 -2.62
C ASP A 95 -7.01 -18.23 -2.08
N TYR A 96 -7.49 -19.40 -2.46
CA TYR A 96 -8.75 -19.95 -2.02
C TYR A 96 -8.52 -21.21 -1.18
N THR A 97 -8.93 -21.18 0.08
CA THR A 97 -8.82 -22.35 0.97
C THR A 97 -10.17 -22.63 1.60
N SER A 98 -10.60 -23.89 1.57
CA SER A 98 -11.81 -24.31 2.26
C SER A 98 -11.65 -24.10 3.76
N ILE A 99 -12.60 -23.37 4.36
CA ILE A 99 -12.62 -23.10 5.80
C ILE A 99 -13.50 -24.15 6.46
N ASP A 100 -12.89 -24.99 7.28
CA ASP A 100 -13.61 -25.90 8.18
C ASP A 100 -13.82 -25.20 9.53
N LYS A 101 -14.93 -25.48 10.23
CA LYS A 101 -15.20 -24.90 11.56
C LYS A 101 -14.05 -25.12 12.55
N GLU A 102 -13.42 -26.28 12.51
CA GLU A 102 -12.28 -26.61 13.37
C GLU A 102 -11.03 -25.77 13.06
N LYS A 103 -10.85 -25.36 11.79
CA LYS A 103 -9.71 -24.57 11.33
C LYS A 103 -9.94 -23.06 11.43
N PHE A 104 -11.19 -22.62 11.49
CA PHE A 104 -11.54 -21.20 11.54
C PHE A 104 -10.81 -20.46 12.66
N GLY A 105 -10.79 -21.04 13.87
CA GLY A 105 -10.07 -20.45 15.00
C GLY A 105 -8.56 -20.29 14.75
N SER A 106 -7.93 -21.25 14.06
CA SER A 106 -6.51 -21.15 13.68
C SER A 106 -6.29 -20.07 12.63
N LEU A 107 -7.14 -19.99 11.60
CA LEU A 107 -7.05 -18.97 10.56
C LEU A 107 -7.24 -17.56 11.13
N LEU A 108 -8.15 -17.42 12.10
CA LEU A 108 -8.34 -16.18 12.82
C LEU A 108 -7.08 -15.80 13.62
N GLN A 109 -6.51 -16.75 14.36
CA GLN A 109 -5.23 -16.53 15.07
C GLN A 109 -4.11 -16.14 14.12
N ASP A 110 -4.02 -16.76 12.94
CA ASP A 110 -3.04 -16.41 11.93
C ASP A 110 -3.24 -14.99 11.39
N ALA A 111 -4.48 -14.55 11.17
CA ALA A 111 -4.77 -13.16 10.82
C ALA A 111 -4.25 -12.18 11.88
N PHE A 112 -4.55 -12.43 13.17
CA PHE A 112 -4.02 -11.62 14.27
C PHE A 112 -2.49 -11.68 14.40
N LYS A 113 -1.87 -12.82 14.09
CA LYS A 113 -0.42 -12.99 14.09
C LYS A 113 0.24 -12.15 13.00
N ILE A 114 -0.34 -12.09 11.80
CA ILE A 114 0.16 -11.24 10.70
C ILE A 114 0.07 -9.76 11.07
N VAL A 115 -1.05 -9.32 11.66
CA VAL A 115 -1.20 -7.96 12.19
C VAL A 115 -0.14 -7.67 13.25
N SER A 116 0.07 -8.61 14.18
CA SER A 116 1.05 -8.47 15.26
C SER A 116 2.49 -8.31 14.74
N LYS A 117 2.85 -9.00 13.67
CA LYS A 117 4.17 -8.84 13.02
C LYS A 117 4.36 -7.43 12.45
N HIS A 118 3.32 -6.83 11.88
CA HIS A 118 3.37 -5.45 11.38
C HIS A 118 3.39 -4.42 12.51
N ASN A 119 2.72 -4.70 13.64
CA ASN A 119 2.70 -3.82 14.81
C ASN A 119 4.09 -3.56 15.41
N ILE A 120 5.02 -4.52 15.32
CA ILE A 120 6.40 -4.36 15.81
C ILE A 120 7.09 -3.15 15.17
N LYS A 121 6.73 -2.81 13.92
CA LYS A 121 7.28 -1.67 13.16
C LYS A 121 6.35 -0.47 13.08
N ALA A 122 5.14 -0.57 13.65
CA ALA A 122 4.13 0.46 13.55
C ALA A 122 4.27 1.52 14.64
N ASN A 123 3.88 2.75 14.33
CA ASN A 123 3.78 3.83 15.30
C ASN A 123 2.41 3.84 15.98
N PHE A 124 1.37 3.34 15.30
CA PHE A 124 0.00 3.34 15.80
C PHE A 124 -0.82 2.24 15.13
N ARG A 125 -1.79 1.69 15.87
CA ARG A 125 -2.75 0.68 15.41
C ARG A 125 -4.15 1.09 15.86
N GLU A 126 -5.08 1.05 14.93
CA GLU A 126 -6.50 1.27 15.16
C GLU A 126 -7.26 0.02 14.72
N GLU A 127 -8.21 -0.42 15.55
CA GLU A 127 -9.11 -1.53 15.26
C GLU A 127 -10.52 -0.98 15.06
N SER A 128 -11.18 -1.39 13.99
CA SER A 128 -12.55 -0.96 13.69
C SER A 128 -13.40 -2.17 13.31
N ILE A 129 -14.60 -2.25 13.86
CA ILE A 129 -15.56 -3.30 13.50
C ILE A 129 -16.17 -2.96 12.15
N ILE A 130 -16.16 -3.92 11.22
CA ILE A 130 -16.89 -3.84 9.96
C ILE A 130 -18.11 -4.75 10.08
N GLN A 131 -19.27 -4.26 9.66
CA GLN A 131 -20.49 -5.07 9.54
C GLN A 131 -21.30 -4.61 8.32
N ASN A 132 -21.84 -5.55 7.55
CA ASN A 132 -22.75 -5.27 6.45
C ASN A 132 -24.20 -5.67 6.78
N GLU A 133 -25.14 -5.29 5.90
CA GLU A 133 -26.56 -5.61 6.03
C GLU A 133 -26.87 -7.12 5.92
N GLN A 134 -25.91 -7.92 5.44
CA GLN A 134 -26.03 -9.37 5.26
C GLN A 134 -25.42 -10.17 6.42
N ASN A 135 -25.22 -9.54 7.59
CA ASN A 135 -24.59 -10.13 8.78
C ASN A 135 -23.15 -10.62 8.60
N VAL A 136 -22.47 -10.19 7.54
CA VAL A 136 -21.01 -10.36 7.41
C VAL A 136 -20.34 -9.30 8.25
N GLY A 137 -19.52 -9.74 9.20
CA GLY A 137 -18.80 -8.88 10.14
C GLY A 137 -17.36 -9.28 10.34
N GLY A 138 -16.56 -8.37 10.90
CA GLY A 138 -15.16 -8.64 11.21
C GLY A 138 -14.41 -7.42 11.71
N LEU A 139 -13.08 -7.48 11.64
CA LEU A 139 -12.20 -6.41 12.12
C LEU A 139 -11.32 -5.87 11.01
N LEU A 140 -11.23 -4.54 10.94
CA LEU A 140 -10.25 -3.79 10.18
C LEU A 140 -9.14 -3.30 11.11
N PHE A 141 -7.91 -3.60 10.76
CA PHE A 141 -6.70 -3.12 11.38
C PHE A 141 -6.08 -2.04 10.49
N SER A 142 -6.07 -0.80 10.97
CA SER A 142 -5.40 0.34 10.34
C SER A 142 -4.09 0.60 11.07
N ILE A 143 -2.98 0.42 10.37
CA ILE A 143 -1.63 0.44 10.92
C ILE A 143 -0.87 1.62 10.31
N LYS A 144 -0.42 2.55 11.14
CA LYS A 144 0.33 3.75 10.72
C LYS A 144 1.81 3.61 11.07
N GLY A 145 2.68 4.04 10.17
CA GLY A 145 4.13 3.99 10.35
C GLY A 145 4.83 3.36 9.14
N PRO A 146 6.12 3.01 9.26
CA PRO A 146 6.89 2.36 8.21
C PRO A 146 6.54 0.87 8.09
N VAL A 147 5.27 0.57 7.81
CA VAL A 147 4.74 -0.79 7.63
C VAL A 147 4.46 -1.06 6.16
N ALA A 148 4.67 -2.31 5.73
CA ALA A 148 4.44 -2.70 4.34
C ALA A 148 2.94 -2.70 3.98
N THR A 149 2.11 -3.17 4.92
CA THR A 149 0.66 -3.30 4.74
C THR A 149 -0.06 -2.43 5.77
N PRO A 150 -0.52 -1.23 5.38
CA PRO A 150 -1.16 -0.29 6.30
C PRO A 150 -2.61 -0.66 6.66
N TYR A 151 -3.25 -1.53 5.88
CA TYR A 151 -4.61 -2.01 6.12
C TYR A 151 -4.65 -3.53 6.05
N GLN A 152 -5.21 -4.15 7.07
CA GLN A 152 -5.47 -5.59 7.10
C GLN A 152 -6.84 -5.82 7.69
N PHE A 153 -7.60 -6.78 7.17
CA PHE A 153 -8.93 -7.08 7.70
C PHE A 153 -9.24 -8.56 7.54
N TYR A 154 -10.22 -9.03 8.32
CA TYR A 154 -10.90 -10.29 8.07
C TYR A 154 -12.41 -10.06 8.18
N LEU A 155 -13.17 -10.85 7.45
CA LEU A 155 -14.64 -10.83 7.44
C LEU A 155 -15.15 -12.27 7.53
N SER A 156 -16.23 -12.46 8.26
CA SER A 156 -16.93 -13.74 8.41
C SER A 156 -18.44 -13.49 8.45
N ASP A 157 -19.22 -14.33 7.79
CA ASP A 157 -20.68 -14.37 7.87
C ASP A 157 -21.17 -15.12 9.12
N THR A 158 -20.31 -15.95 9.72
CA THR A 158 -20.57 -16.62 11.00
C THR A 158 -19.59 -16.18 12.09
N THR A 159 -20.11 -15.86 13.28
CA THR A 159 -19.32 -15.61 14.50
C THR A 159 -19.04 -16.90 15.28
N GLU A 160 -19.44 -18.05 14.73
CA GLU A 160 -19.33 -19.42 15.27
C GLU A 160 -18.75 -20.39 14.25
#